data_AF-A0A1S1LYZ4-F1
#
_entry.id   AF-A0A1S1LYZ4-F1
#
_cell.length_a   1.000
_cell.length_b   1.000
_cell.length_c   1.000
_cell.angle_alpha   90.00
_cell.angle_beta   90.00
_cell.angle_gamma   90.00
#
_symmetry.space_group_name_H-M   'P 1'
#
loop_
_entity.id
_entity.type
_entity.pdbx_description
1 polymer ?
#
loop_
_entity_poly.entity_id
_entity_poly.type
_entity_poly.pdbx_seq_one_letter_code
_entity_poly.pdbx_strand_id
1 'polypeptide(L)'
;TGHEGAAPEPDDWPPDARMFTIRAAADDAAPSLAAELPISATELGMLDGDADHPVQFCSVLLEPPVKHRFDASDAARYEREYCDRDDDGEFFMVHVALLGPRRPGVSLAPGARDVLVDVAYVVDLSLEEDGVLNSAKVDWAGGAIVDVAGEAVADRVADTSEGQPDQPIASGPMSAPVPAASAPEPGSPGSSAWIREQLDVRIAVLSRLAGEVAISEVPVPTELAKGERHSNTAPQYVLDGAQFWYHTRDPKKG
;
A
#
# COMPACT_ATOMS: atom_id res chain seq x y z
N THR A 1 -24.87 31.08 -19.29
CA THR A 1 -24.75 31.29 -17.83
C THR A 1 -23.93 30.14 -17.32
N GLY A 2 -22.69 30.41 -16.95
CA GLY A 2 -21.63 29.42 -16.78
C GLY A 2 -21.87 28.50 -15.58
N HIS A 3 -21.49 27.24 -15.75
CA HIS A 3 -21.17 26.37 -14.64
C HIS A 3 -19.67 26.54 -14.38
N GLU A 4 -19.36 27.19 -13.27
CA GLU A 4 -18.03 27.22 -12.68
C GLU A 4 -17.78 25.84 -12.08
N GLY A 5 -16.94 25.03 -12.73
CA GLY A 5 -16.38 23.81 -12.16
C GLY A 5 -15.34 24.19 -11.11
N ALA A 6 -15.81 24.68 -9.97
CA ALA A 6 -14.96 24.88 -8.80
C ALA A 6 -14.69 23.52 -8.17
N ALA A 7 -13.45 23.26 -7.78
CA ALA A 7 -13.12 22.13 -6.93
C ALA A 7 -14.02 22.14 -5.67
N PRO A 8 -14.52 21.00 -5.21
CA PRO A 8 -15.41 20.94 -4.06
C PRO A 8 -14.76 21.58 -2.83
N GLU A 9 -15.49 22.47 -2.14
CA GLU A 9 -15.02 23.13 -0.93
C GLU A 9 -14.93 22.11 0.23
N PRO A 10 -13.96 22.24 1.15
CA PRO A 10 -13.71 21.25 2.22
C PRO A 10 -14.89 21.02 3.20
N ASP A 11 -15.86 21.94 3.25
CA ASP A 11 -17.09 21.80 4.07
C ASP A 11 -18.14 20.87 3.44
N ASP A 12 -18.01 20.48 2.17
CA ASP A 12 -18.88 19.51 1.49
C ASP A 12 -18.38 18.05 1.62
N TRP A 13 -17.27 17.84 2.32
CA TRP A 13 -16.69 16.51 2.46
C TRP A 13 -17.49 15.65 3.45
N PRO A 14 -17.71 14.34 3.20
CA PRO A 14 -18.25 13.45 4.22
C PRO A 14 -17.42 13.55 5.51
N PRO A 15 -18.07 13.62 6.69
CA PRO A 15 -17.39 13.81 7.98
C PRO A 15 -16.37 12.71 8.33
N ASP A 16 -16.37 11.61 7.57
CA ASP A 16 -15.50 10.44 7.74
C ASP A 16 -14.41 10.34 6.65
N ALA A 17 -14.10 11.45 5.98
CA ALA A 17 -13.00 11.59 5.01
C ALA A 17 -11.71 10.95 5.53
N ARG A 18 -11.22 9.88 4.88
CA ARG A 18 -9.88 9.37 5.22
C ARG A 18 -8.83 10.30 4.63
N MET A 19 -7.89 10.71 5.49
CA MET A 19 -6.68 11.42 5.08
C MET A 19 -5.58 10.40 4.81
N PHE A 20 -4.83 10.62 3.74
CA PHE A 20 -3.68 9.82 3.33
C PHE A 20 -2.42 10.68 3.33
N THR A 21 -1.30 10.06 3.68
CA THR A 21 0.03 10.60 3.40
C THR A 21 0.72 9.69 2.42
N ILE A 22 0.96 10.19 1.21
CA ILE A 22 1.62 9.45 0.14
C ILE A 22 3.11 9.82 0.20
N ARG A 23 3.97 8.81 0.19
CA ARG A 23 5.43 8.89 0.27
C ARG A 23 6.05 8.08 -0.85
N ALA A 24 7.28 8.42 -1.25
CA ALA A 24 7.92 7.66 -2.33
C ALA A 24 8.19 6.21 -1.91
N ALA A 25 7.78 5.27 -2.77
CA ALA A 25 8.37 3.95 -2.84
C ALA A 25 9.73 4.05 -3.57
N ALA A 26 10.57 3.01 -3.52
CA ALA A 26 11.83 2.99 -4.26
C ALA A 26 11.62 3.28 -5.76
N ASP A 27 12.46 4.15 -6.35
CA ASP A 27 12.69 4.59 -7.76
C ASP A 27 11.66 4.31 -8.90
N ASP A 28 10.40 4.04 -8.62
CA ASP A 28 9.35 3.65 -9.59
C ASP A 28 8.22 4.71 -9.69
N ALA A 29 8.32 5.81 -8.96
CA ALA A 29 7.36 6.90 -9.05
C ALA A 29 7.68 7.81 -10.26
N ALA A 30 6.64 8.23 -10.98
CA ALA A 30 6.76 9.23 -12.04
C ALA A 30 7.46 10.50 -11.51
N PRO A 31 8.30 11.18 -12.30
CA PRO A 31 9.03 12.37 -11.85
C PRO A 31 8.12 13.47 -11.28
N SER A 32 6.91 13.61 -11.84
CA SER A 32 5.89 14.53 -11.34
C SER A 32 5.42 14.18 -9.93
N LEU A 33 5.20 12.89 -9.65
CA LEU A 33 4.83 12.46 -8.31
C LEU A 33 5.99 12.69 -7.36
N ALA A 34 7.17 12.18 -7.71
CA ALA A 34 8.36 12.22 -6.88
C ALA A 34 8.76 13.64 -6.43
N ALA A 35 8.51 14.64 -7.27
CA ALA A 35 8.79 16.05 -6.95
C ALA A 35 7.93 16.62 -5.81
N GLU A 36 6.69 16.14 -5.67
CA GLU A 36 5.71 16.64 -4.69
C GLU A 36 5.65 15.77 -3.42
N LEU A 37 6.36 14.64 -3.38
CA LEU A 37 6.36 13.76 -2.22
C LEU A 37 7.18 14.36 -1.06
N PRO A 38 6.71 14.25 0.20
CA PRO A 38 5.44 13.65 0.62
C PRO A 38 4.24 14.57 0.36
N ILE A 39 3.13 13.97 -0.08
CA ILE A 39 1.90 14.69 -0.42
C ILE A 39 0.73 14.20 0.44
N SER A 40 -0.12 15.14 0.86
CA SER A 40 -1.36 14.83 1.57
C SER A 40 -2.46 14.55 0.54
N ALA A 41 -3.37 13.65 0.88
CA ALA A 41 -4.55 13.42 0.05
C ALA A 41 -5.79 13.10 0.89
N THR A 42 -6.97 13.39 0.35
CA THR A 42 -8.26 13.23 1.04
C THR A 42 -9.16 12.29 0.24
N GLU A 43 -9.80 11.31 0.87
CA GLU A 43 -10.67 10.32 0.20
C GLU A 43 -11.93 10.91 -0.42
N LEU A 44 -12.07 10.84 -1.73
CA LEU A 44 -13.29 11.20 -2.45
C LEU A 44 -14.29 10.04 -2.51
N GLY A 45 -13.80 8.81 -2.63
CA GLY A 45 -14.63 7.61 -2.70
C GLY A 45 -13.86 6.37 -3.13
N MET A 46 -14.61 5.31 -3.43
CA MET A 46 -14.06 4.03 -3.88
C MET A 46 -14.50 3.73 -5.31
N LEU A 47 -13.59 3.14 -6.09
CA LEU A 47 -13.81 2.71 -7.46
C LEU A 47 -13.43 1.23 -7.58
N ASP A 48 -14.29 0.43 -8.19
CA ASP A 48 -13.97 -0.98 -8.44
C ASP A 48 -12.90 -1.08 -9.54
N GLY A 49 -11.97 -2.02 -9.39
CA GLY A 49 -10.95 -2.28 -10.39
C GLY A 49 -11.49 -3.00 -11.64
N ASP A 50 -10.71 -2.96 -12.71
CA ASP A 50 -11.04 -3.66 -13.96
C ASP A 50 -10.52 -5.11 -13.96
N ALA A 51 -10.63 -5.79 -15.12
CA ALA A 51 -10.17 -7.16 -15.25
C ALA A 51 -8.65 -7.32 -15.12
N ASP A 52 -7.88 -6.29 -15.49
CA ASP A 52 -6.42 -6.29 -15.43
C ASP A 52 -5.90 -5.87 -14.04
N HIS A 53 -6.70 -5.09 -13.30
CA HIS A 53 -6.42 -4.59 -11.97
C HIS A 53 -7.57 -4.96 -11.01
N PRO A 54 -7.69 -6.23 -10.58
CA PRO A 54 -8.83 -6.72 -9.80
C PRO A 54 -8.72 -6.36 -8.30
N VAL A 55 -8.46 -5.08 -8.01
CA VAL A 55 -8.39 -4.50 -6.66
C VAL A 55 -9.29 -3.28 -6.58
N GLN A 56 -9.76 -2.93 -5.39
CA GLN A 56 -10.51 -1.70 -5.21
C GLN A 56 -9.56 -0.51 -5.11
N PHE A 57 -9.87 0.56 -5.82
CA PHE A 57 -9.11 1.81 -5.82
C PHE A 57 -9.78 2.82 -4.91
N CYS A 58 -8.98 3.52 -4.12
CA CYS A 58 -9.42 4.69 -3.37
C CYS A 58 -9.16 5.93 -4.24
N SER A 59 -10.21 6.66 -4.61
CA SER A 59 -10.09 7.96 -5.26
C SER A 59 -9.76 9.01 -4.20
N VAL A 60 -8.74 9.83 -4.45
CA VAL A 60 -8.26 10.83 -3.51
C VAL A 60 -8.01 12.17 -4.19
N LEU A 61 -8.33 13.26 -3.50
CA LEU A 61 -7.92 14.62 -3.85
C LEU A 61 -6.52 14.87 -3.31
N LEU A 62 -5.61 15.37 -4.15
CA LEU A 62 -4.22 15.67 -3.84
C LEU A 62 -4.05 17.10 -3.33
N GLU A 63 -3.31 17.27 -2.25
CA GLU A 63 -3.00 18.56 -1.63
C GLU A 63 -1.49 18.69 -1.34
N PRO A 64 -0.73 19.50 -2.12
CA PRO A 64 -1.16 20.28 -3.30
C PRO A 64 -1.47 19.40 -4.54
N PRO A 65 -2.08 19.96 -5.61
CA PRO A 65 -2.20 19.26 -6.88
C PRO A 65 -0.83 19.04 -7.54
N VAL A 66 -0.70 17.98 -8.33
CA VAL A 66 0.57 17.57 -8.95
C VAL A 66 0.64 18.02 -10.41
N LYS A 67 1.77 18.61 -10.78
CA LYS A 67 2.05 19.00 -12.15
C LYS A 67 2.56 17.82 -12.97
N HIS A 68 1.71 17.27 -13.83
CA HIS A 68 2.05 16.14 -14.68
C HIS A 68 2.33 16.57 -16.13
N ARG A 69 3.46 16.13 -16.67
CA ARG A 69 3.85 16.40 -18.07
C ARG A 69 3.43 15.22 -18.94
N PHE A 70 2.79 15.52 -20.05
CA PHE A 70 2.29 14.53 -21.00
C PHE A 70 2.77 14.83 -22.42
N ASP A 71 2.75 13.82 -23.29
CA ASP A 71 3.09 14.00 -24.70
C ASP A 71 1.95 14.71 -25.44
N ALA A 72 2.27 15.68 -26.31
CA ALA A 72 1.27 16.44 -27.05
C ALA A 72 0.36 15.56 -27.93
N SER A 73 0.81 14.37 -28.33
CA SER A 73 -0.03 13.39 -29.06
C SER A 73 -1.14 12.79 -28.20
N ASP A 74 -0.97 12.78 -26.87
CA ASP A 74 -1.96 12.29 -25.90
C ASP A 74 -2.88 13.40 -25.38
N ALA A 75 -2.69 14.65 -25.81
CA ALA A 75 -3.46 15.80 -25.33
C ALA A 75 -4.99 15.61 -25.41
N ALA A 76 -5.49 14.86 -26.39
CA ALA A 76 -6.92 14.60 -26.53
C ALA A 76 -7.54 13.80 -25.35
N ARG A 77 -6.71 13.11 -24.55
CA ARG A 77 -7.16 12.33 -23.38
C ARG A 77 -7.34 13.18 -22.12
N TYR A 78 -6.67 14.33 -22.04
CA TYR A 78 -6.67 15.16 -20.84
C TYR A 78 -7.71 16.26 -20.95
N GLU A 79 -8.47 16.45 -19.88
CA GLU A 79 -9.42 17.54 -19.77
C GLU A 79 -8.73 18.90 -19.93
N ARG A 80 -9.19 19.64 -20.95
CA ARG A 80 -8.52 20.87 -21.40
C ARG A 80 -8.59 21.99 -20.37
N GLU A 81 -9.56 21.96 -19.46
CA GLU A 81 -9.71 22.98 -18.40
C GLU A 81 -8.63 22.89 -17.33
N TYR A 82 -8.03 21.71 -17.13
CA TYR A 82 -6.93 21.49 -16.20
C TYR A 82 -5.56 21.45 -16.90
N CYS A 83 -5.53 21.69 -18.21
CA CYS A 83 -4.30 21.80 -18.97
C CYS A 83 -3.82 23.25 -19.01
N ASP A 84 -2.54 23.45 -18.79
CA ASP A 84 -1.90 24.76 -18.89
C ASP A 84 -0.48 24.61 -19.47
N ARG A 85 0.20 25.73 -19.68
CA ARG A 85 1.53 25.77 -20.29
C ARG A 85 2.44 26.72 -19.54
N ASP A 86 3.68 26.30 -19.36
CA ASP A 86 4.75 27.14 -18.85
C ASP A 86 6.00 27.08 -19.75
N ASP A 87 7.12 27.59 -19.24
CA ASP A 87 8.39 27.65 -19.97
C ASP A 87 8.96 26.26 -20.32
N ASP A 88 8.62 25.22 -19.56
CA ASP A 88 9.06 23.83 -19.81
C ASP A 88 8.07 23.05 -20.71
N GLY A 89 6.92 23.63 -21.08
CA GLY A 89 5.96 23.05 -22.01
C GLY A 89 4.54 22.94 -21.47
N GLU A 90 3.73 22.10 -22.09
CA GLU A 90 2.37 21.81 -21.62
C GLU A 90 2.40 20.89 -20.39
N PHE A 91 1.40 21.04 -19.53
CA PHE A 91 1.21 20.17 -18.37
C PHE A 91 -0.28 20.07 -18.02
N PHE A 92 -0.62 19.03 -17.29
CA PHE A 92 -1.93 18.81 -16.71
C PHE A 92 -1.81 18.93 -15.18
N MET A 93 -2.72 19.68 -14.58
CA MET A 93 -2.80 19.84 -13.14
C MET A 93 -3.63 18.70 -12.53
N VAL A 94 -2.96 17.68 -12.00
CA VAL A 94 -3.61 16.52 -11.39
C VAL A 94 -4.11 16.89 -10.00
N HIS A 95 -5.44 16.96 -9.86
CA HIS A 95 -6.10 17.11 -8.57
C HIS A 95 -6.51 15.76 -7.97
N VAL A 96 -6.86 14.79 -8.81
CA VAL A 96 -7.40 13.51 -8.37
C VAL A 96 -6.48 12.36 -8.77
N ALA A 97 -6.22 11.45 -7.83
CA ALA A 97 -5.49 10.22 -8.08
C ALA A 97 -6.26 9.01 -7.54
N LEU A 98 -5.96 7.85 -8.09
CA LEU A 98 -6.40 6.55 -7.60
C LEU A 98 -5.26 5.87 -6.86
N LEU A 99 -5.55 5.34 -5.68
CA LEU A 99 -4.64 4.53 -4.88
C LEU A 99 -5.16 3.09 -4.85
N GLY A 100 -4.48 2.19 -5.56
CA GLY A 100 -4.78 0.76 -5.58
C GLY A 100 -3.72 -0.02 -4.83
N PRO A 101 -4.05 -0.84 -3.81
CA PRO A 101 -3.08 -1.74 -3.20
C PRO A 101 -2.47 -2.68 -4.24
N ARG A 102 -1.13 -2.81 -4.27
CA ARG A 102 -0.46 -3.72 -5.23
C ARG A 102 -0.85 -5.18 -5.05
N ARG A 103 -1.34 -5.54 -3.86
CA ARG A 103 -1.71 -6.91 -3.51
C ARG A 103 -3.21 -7.04 -3.25
N PRO A 104 -3.89 -8.00 -3.91
CA PRO A 104 -5.26 -8.36 -3.54
C PRO A 104 -5.36 -8.72 -2.06
N GLY A 105 -6.42 -8.27 -1.40
CA GLY A 105 -6.67 -8.53 0.03
C GLY A 105 -5.97 -7.56 0.99
N VAL A 106 -5.09 -6.67 0.51
CA VAL A 106 -4.59 -5.54 1.30
C VAL A 106 -5.61 -4.42 1.27
N SER A 107 -5.94 -3.86 2.44
CA SER A 107 -6.93 -2.79 2.59
C SER A 107 -6.27 -1.49 3.03
N LEU A 108 -6.73 -0.37 2.45
CA LEU A 108 -6.41 0.99 2.88
C LEU A 108 -7.32 1.43 4.03
N ALA A 109 -7.52 0.58 5.02
CA ALA A 109 -8.36 0.86 6.18
C ALA A 109 -7.75 2.00 7.04
N PRO A 110 -8.57 2.70 7.84
CA PRO A 110 -8.08 3.69 8.80
C PRO A 110 -6.92 3.15 9.65
N GLY A 111 -5.87 3.94 9.81
CA GLY A 111 -4.67 3.58 10.56
C GLY A 111 -3.71 2.62 9.86
N ALA A 112 -3.97 2.19 8.61
CA ALA A 112 -3.00 1.42 7.84
C ALA A 112 -1.69 2.23 7.63
N ARG A 113 -0.54 1.55 7.73
CA ARG A 113 0.79 2.18 7.66
C ARG A 113 1.68 1.43 6.69
N ASP A 114 2.52 2.19 6.00
CA ASP A 114 3.51 1.70 5.06
C ASP A 114 2.92 0.75 3.98
N VAL A 115 1.75 1.07 3.45
CA VAL A 115 1.09 0.26 2.42
C VAL A 115 1.64 0.60 1.05
N LEU A 116 2.11 -0.41 0.30
CA LEU A 116 2.55 -0.24 -1.07
C LEU A 116 1.34 -0.21 -2.03
N VAL A 117 1.21 0.88 -2.79
CA VAL A 117 0.11 1.10 -3.74
C VAL A 117 0.64 1.43 -5.12
N ASP A 118 -0.14 1.11 -6.15
CA ASP A 118 -0.04 1.75 -7.45
C ASP A 118 -0.86 3.04 -7.45
N VAL A 119 -0.27 4.08 -8.04
CA VAL A 119 -0.86 5.40 -8.17
C VAL A 119 -1.19 5.64 -9.64
N ALA A 120 -2.42 6.02 -9.92
CA ALA A 120 -2.84 6.49 -11.23
C ALA A 120 -3.42 7.90 -11.13
N TYR A 121 -2.99 8.81 -12.00
CA TYR A 121 -3.58 10.13 -12.14
C TYR A 121 -4.88 10.03 -12.92
N VAL A 122 -5.94 10.65 -12.41
CA VAL A 122 -7.19 10.79 -13.17
C VAL A 122 -7.02 11.96 -14.13
N VAL A 123 -7.13 11.69 -15.44
CA VAL A 123 -6.94 12.69 -16.50
C VAL A 123 -8.25 13.10 -17.18
N ASP A 124 -9.31 12.33 -16.92
CA ASP A 124 -10.70 12.56 -17.30
C ASP A 124 -11.60 12.25 -16.09
N LEU A 125 -12.21 13.29 -15.53
CA LEU A 125 -13.02 13.25 -14.30
C LEU A 125 -14.36 12.55 -14.51
N SER A 126 -14.82 12.37 -15.75
CA SER A 126 -15.99 11.53 -16.04
C SER A 126 -15.78 10.06 -15.65
N LEU A 127 -14.57 9.68 -15.20
CA LEU A 127 -14.32 8.39 -14.56
C LEU A 127 -15.24 8.13 -13.35
N GLU A 128 -15.69 9.18 -12.66
CA GLU A 128 -16.62 9.04 -11.53
C GLU A 128 -17.95 8.38 -11.93
N GLU A 129 -18.34 8.50 -13.20
CA GLU A 129 -19.58 7.94 -13.74
C GLU A 129 -19.45 6.48 -14.17
N ASP A 130 -18.23 5.98 -14.40
CA ASP A 130 -17.98 4.66 -14.99
C ASP A 130 -18.23 3.51 -13.99
N GLY A 131 -18.18 3.79 -12.68
CA GLY A 131 -18.37 2.83 -11.58
C GLY A 131 -17.29 1.74 -11.46
N VAL A 132 -16.49 1.53 -12.51
CA VAL A 132 -15.34 0.63 -12.60
C VAL A 132 -14.18 1.39 -13.25
N LEU A 133 -12.94 1.02 -12.90
CA LEU A 133 -11.72 1.58 -13.49
C LEU A 133 -11.77 1.52 -15.02
N ASN A 134 -11.58 2.68 -15.64
CA ASN A 134 -11.39 2.81 -17.07
C ASN A 134 -9.96 3.27 -17.33
N SER A 135 -9.11 2.34 -17.78
CA SER A 135 -7.68 2.59 -18.03
C SER A 135 -7.41 3.69 -19.07
N ALA A 136 -8.39 4.04 -19.91
CA ALA A 136 -8.24 5.14 -20.87
C ALA A 136 -8.31 6.54 -20.22
N LYS A 137 -9.00 6.65 -19.07
CA LYS A 137 -9.25 7.89 -18.32
C LYS A 137 -8.22 8.17 -17.22
N VAL A 138 -7.21 7.32 -17.12
CA VAL A 138 -6.11 7.47 -16.15
C VAL A 138 -4.75 7.38 -16.82
N ASP A 139 -3.75 7.91 -16.13
CA ASP A 139 -2.34 7.72 -16.48
C ASP A 139 -1.56 7.18 -15.27
N TRP A 140 -0.74 6.16 -15.49
CA TRP A 140 -0.08 5.46 -14.40
C TRP A 140 1.15 6.24 -13.91
N ALA A 141 1.13 6.63 -12.64
CA ALA A 141 2.18 7.41 -11.98
C ALA A 141 3.18 6.52 -11.21
N GLY A 142 2.99 5.20 -11.21
CA GLY A 142 3.89 4.23 -10.61
C GLY A 142 3.59 3.90 -9.15
N GLY A 143 4.61 3.43 -8.41
CA GLY A 143 4.46 2.94 -7.05
C GLY A 143 4.68 4.00 -5.95
N ALA A 144 3.89 3.93 -4.88
CA ALA A 144 4.06 4.77 -3.68
C ALA A 144 3.80 4.01 -2.38
N ILE A 145 4.29 4.55 -1.27
CA ILE A 145 3.99 4.09 0.09
C ILE A 145 2.94 5.02 0.69
N VAL A 146 1.88 4.46 1.27
CA VAL A 146 0.76 5.22 1.84
C VAL A 146 0.58 4.91 3.32
N ASP A 147 0.36 5.98 4.08
CA ASP A 147 -0.19 5.92 5.45
C ASP A 147 -1.60 6.49 5.45
N VAL A 148 -2.52 5.82 6.15
CA VAL A 148 -3.90 6.27 6.33
C VAL A 148 -4.07 6.80 7.74
N ALA A 149 -4.62 8.00 7.87
CA ALA A 149 -4.99 8.57 9.16
C ALA A 149 -6.11 7.75 9.82
N GLY A 150 -6.28 7.93 11.12
CA GLY A 150 -7.25 7.20 11.93
C GLY A 150 -6.62 6.07 12.75
N GLU A 151 -7.45 5.48 13.61
CA GLU A 151 -7.04 4.42 14.51
C GLU A 151 -7.32 3.07 13.86
N ALA A 152 -6.30 2.23 13.76
CA ALA A 152 -6.48 0.87 13.26
C ALA A 152 -7.44 0.15 14.19
N VAL A 153 -8.58 -0.31 13.65
CA VAL A 153 -9.44 -1.24 14.39
C VAL A 153 -8.67 -2.56 14.43
N ALA A 154 -7.86 -2.72 15.47
CA ALA A 154 -7.24 -3.99 15.78
C ALA A 154 -8.37 -5.00 15.87
N ASP A 155 -8.33 -6.01 15.01
CA ASP A 155 -9.21 -7.15 15.06
C ASP A 155 -9.14 -7.69 16.49
N ARG A 156 -10.20 -7.44 17.27
CA ARG A 156 -10.32 -8.00 18.61
C ARG A 156 -10.56 -9.48 18.39
N VAL A 157 -9.47 -10.23 18.28
CA VAL A 157 -9.47 -11.66 18.61
C VAL A 157 -10.09 -11.72 19.99
N ALA A 158 -11.32 -12.21 20.04
CA ALA A 158 -12.10 -12.38 21.25
C ALA A 158 -11.40 -13.43 22.12
N ASP A 159 -10.41 -12.97 22.87
CA ASP A 159 -9.96 -13.65 24.07
C ASP A 159 -10.90 -13.22 25.19
N THR A 160 -11.97 -14.00 25.35
CA THR A 160 -12.77 -14.00 26.59
C THR A 160 -13.17 -15.44 26.88
N SER A 161 -12.16 -16.28 27.12
CA SER A 161 -12.31 -17.34 28.10
C SER A 161 -12.07 -16.73 29.48
N GLU A 162 -13.12 -16.44 30.23
CA GLU A 162 -13.17 -16.70 31.68
C GLU A 162 -14.57 -16.39 32.24
N GLY A 163 -15.23 -17.41 32.76
CA GLY A 163 -16.33 -17.23 33.72
C GLY A 163 -17.52 -18.18 33.60
N GLN A 164 -17.37 -19.49 33.84
CA GLN A 164 -18.40 -20.19 34.62
C GLN A 164 -17.85 -21.44 35.37
N PRO A 165 -18.07 -21.55 36.70
CA PRO A 165 -17.62 -22.69 37.47
C PRO A 165 -18.66 -23.84 37.49
N ASP A 166 -18.10 -25.05 37.38
CA ASP A 166 -18.44 -26.32 38.05
C ASP A 166 -19.72 -27.15 37.73
N GLN A 167 -19.45 -28.39 37.28
CA GLN A 167 -20.05 -29.72 37.61
C GLN A 167 -20.56 -30.60 36.43
N PRO A 168 -20.55 -31.95 36.50
CA PRO A 168 -19.37 -32.82 36.45
C PRO A 168 -19.45 -33.96 35.38
N ILE A 169 -18.27 -34.32 34.87
CA ILE A 169 -17.77 -35.59 34.28
C ILE A 169 -18.78 -36.71 33.87
N ALA A 170 -18.78 -37.06 32.58
CA ALA A 170 -18.92 -38.45 32.11
C ALA A 170 -17.96 -38.74 30.95
N SER A 171 -17.13 -39.76 31.12
CA SER A 171 -15.97 -40.14 30.31
C SER A 171 -16.31 -40.79 28.95
N GLY A 172 -15.50 -40.53 27.93
CA GLY A 172 -15.41 -41.34 26.71
C GLY A 172 -14.52 -40.71 25.62
N PRO A 173 -13.38 -41.32 25.23
CA PRO A 173 -12.37 -40.67 24.40
C PRO A 173 -12.61 -40.92 22.91
N MET A 174 -12.51 -39.88 22.09
CA MET A 174 -12.13 -40.04 20.69
C MET A 174 -11.40 -38.77 20.24
N SER A 175 -10.09 -38.91 20.08
CA SER A 175 -9.23 -37.91 19.45
C SER A 175 -9.76 -37.58 18.05
N ALA A 176 -10.23 -36.36 17.86
CA ALA A 176 -10.27 -35.75 16.55
C ALA A 176 -8.88 -35.15 16.27
N PRO A 177 -8.34 -35.30 15.05
CA PRO A 177 -7.01 -34.78 14.73
C PRO A 177 -7.02 -33.26 14.82
N VAL A 178 -6.02 -32.73 15.52
CA VAL A 178 -5.64 -31.32 15.49
C VAL A 178 -5.41 -30.96 14.01
N PRO A 179 -6.07 -29.94 13.43
CA PRO A 179 -5.72 -29.49 12.10
C PRO A 179 -4.26 -29.03 12.16
N ALA A 180 -3.41 -29.61 11.32
CA ALA A 180 -2.08 -29.08 11.09
C ALA A 180 -2.24 -27.58 10.77
N ALA A 181 -1.50 -26.74 11.48
CA ALA A 181 -1.45 -25.31 11.22
C ALA A 181 -1.14 -25.12 9.74
N SER A 182 -2.15 -24.71 8.97
CA SER A 182 -1.99 -24.37 7.57
C SER A 182 -0.91 -23.29 7.48
N ALA A 183 0.02 -23.44 6.54
CA ALA A 183 0.96 -22.38 6.22
C ALA A 183 0.16 -21.08 5.99
N PRO A 184 0.60 -19.94 6.55
CA PRO A 184 -0.12 -18.68 6.41
C PRO A 184 -0.27 -18.34 4.92
N GLU A 185 -1.47 -17.89 4.53
CA GLU A 185 -1.77 -17.56 3.14
C GLU A 185 -0.82 -16.48 2.61
N PRO A 186 -0.46 -16.51 1.31
CA PRO A 186 0.43 -15.52 0.73
C PRO A 186 -0.17 -14.11 0.87
N GLY A 187 0.46 -13.27 1.69
CA GLY A 187 -0.02 -11.91 1.99
C GLY A 187 -0.53 -11.72 3.41
N SER A 188 -0.84 -12.80 4.14
CA SER A 188 -1.18 -12.70 5.56
C SER A 188 0.05 -12.33 6.41
N PRO A 189 -0.14 -11.61 7.54
CA PRO A 189 0.92 -11.36 8.51
C PRO A 189 1.62 -12.66 8.91
N GLY A 190 2.96 -12.70 8.81
CA GLY A 190 3.76 -13.90 9.08
C GLY A 190 3.98 -14.85 7.89
N SER A 191 3.37 -14.58 6.72
CA SER A 191 3.72 -15.29 5.49
C SER A 191 5.06 -14.80 4.91
N SER A 192 5.76 -15.67 4.19
CA SER A 192 7.04 -15.35 3.55
C SER A 192 6.95 -14.16 2.59
N ALA A 193 5.84 -14.06 1.85
CA ALA A 193 5.57 -12.94 0.93
C ALA A 193 5.28 -11.63 1.67
N TRP A 194 4.62 -11.70 2.82
CA TRP A 194 4.45 -10.55 3.71
C TRP A 194 5.80 -10.09 4.28
N ILE A 195 6.65 -11.03 4.74
CA ILE A 195 7.97 -10.71 5.29
C ILE A 195 8.89 -10.06 4.25
N ARG A 196 8.90 -10.55 3.00
CA ARG A 196 9.70 -9.94 1.92
C ARG A 196 9.27 -8.51 1.60
N GLU A 197 7.97 -8.23 1.52
CA GLU A 197 7.50 -6.86 1.30
C GLU A 197 7.79 -5.95 2.50
N GLN A 198 7.63 -6.45 3.73
CA GLN A 198 8.00 -5.68 4.91
C GLN A 198 9.51 -5.43 4.97
N LEU A 199 10.33 -6.37 4.47
CA LEU A 199 11.77 -6.16 4.28
C LEU A 199 12.03 -5.08 3.23
N ASP A 200 11.39 -5.12 2.07
CA ASP A 200 11.56 -4.12 1.01
C ASP A 200 11.15 -2.71 1.48
N VAL A 201 10.03 -2.60 2.19
CA VAL A 201 9.55 -1.35 2.81
C VAL A 201 10.56 -0.82 3.83
N ARG A 202 11.07 -1.68 4.72
CA ARG A 202 12.02 -1.25 5.76
C ARG A 202 13.40 -0.95 5.19
N ILE A 203 13.83 -1.67 4.16
CA ILE A 203 15.03 -1.34 3.39
C ILE A 203 14.86 0.04 2.76
N ALA A 204 13.77 0.30 2.04
CA ALA A 204 13.51 1.60 1.40
C ALA A 204 13.50 2.77 2.42
N VAL A 205 12.92 2.56 3.60
CA VAL A 205 12.92 3.54 4.71
C VAL A 205 14.33 3.73 5.30
N LEU A 206 15.06 2.64 5.55
CA LEU A 206 16.40 2.68 6.15
C LEU A 206 17.45 3.24 5.20
N SER A 207 17.33 3.02 3.89
CA SER A 207 18.20 3.57 2.86
C SER A 207 18.20 5.10 2.84
N ARG A 208 17.15 5.76 3.34
CA ARG A 208 17.11 7.22 3.51
C ARG A 208 17.82 7.73 4.76
N LEU A 209 17.99 6.86 5.77
CA LEU A 209 18.70 7.16 7.02
C LEU A 209 20.19 6.81 6.91
N ALA A 210 20.55 5.82 6.09
CA ALA A 210 21.90 5.38 5.85
C ALA A 210 22.59 6.26 4.79
N GLY A 211 23.07 7.43 5.21
CA GLY A 211 24.14 8.09 4.47
C GLY A 211 25.32 7.12 4.30
N GLU A 212 25.83 7.02 3.07
CA GLU A 212 27.01 6.25 2.63
C GLU A 212 26.89 4.73 2.37
N VAL A 213 25.75 4.06 2.57
CA VAL A 213 25.63 2.62 2.21
C VAL A 213 24.68 2.45 1.04
N ALA A 214 25.19 1.99 -0.10
CA ALA A 214 24.35 1.70 -1.25
C ALA A 214 23.35 0.58 -0.91
N ILE A 215 22.10 0.67 -1.35
CA ILE A 215 21.04 -0.30 -1.05
C ILE A 215 21.45 -1.74 -1.43
N SER A 216 22.23 -1.88 -2.51
CA SER A 216 22.83 -3.14 -2.96
C SER A 216 23.80 -3.78 -1.96
N GLU A 217 24.30 -3.01 -0.99
CA GLU A 217 25.21 -3.47 0.06
C GLU A 217 24.46 -3.94 1.31
N VAL A 218 23.15 -3.69 1.41
CA VAL A 218 22.29 -4.21 2.48
C VAL A 218 21.92 -5.66 2.14
N PRO A 219 22.41 -6.65 2.90
CA PRO A 219 22.17 -8.05 2.55
C PRO A 219 20.71 -8.43 2.82
N VAL A 220 20.02 -8.91 1.78
CA VAL A 220 18.63 -9.38 1.87
C VAL A 220 18.57 -10.73 2.60
N PRO A 221 17.78 -10.87 3.67
CA PRO A 221 17.64 -12.14 4.38
C PRO A 221 17.02 -13.23 3.53
N THR A 222 17.62 -14.43 3.54
CA THR A 222 17.10 -15.59 2.81
C THR A 222 16.28 -16.51 3.72
N GLU A 223 15.12 -16.95 3.25
CA GLU A 223 14.30 -17.92 3.96
C GLU A 223 14.92 -19.33 3.91
N LEU A 224 14.91 -20.04 5.03
CA LEU A 224 15.35 -21.43 5.15
C LEU A 224 14.17 -22.32 5.56
N ALA A 225 14.16 -23.54 5.05
CA ALA A 225 13.21 -24.55 5.49
C ALA A 225 13.53 -25.02 6.92
N LYS A 226 12.51 -25.47 7.64
CA LYS A 226 12.68 -26.03 8.99
C LYS A 226 13.67 -27.20 8.97
N GLY A 227 14.71 -27.10 9.80
CA GLY A 227 15.76 -28.13 9.92
C GLY A 227 16.91 -27.99 8.92
N GLU A 228 16.84 -27.01 8.01
CA GLU A 228 17.93 -26.70 7.10
C GLU A 228 19.10 -26.04 7.85
N ARG A 229 20.33 -26.32 7.42
CA ARG A 229 21.54 -25.90 8.12
C ARG A 229 21.83 -24.44 7.81
N HIS A 230 21.77 -23.57 8.81
CA HIS A 230 22.07 -22.14 8.68
C HIS A 230 23.53 -21.91 8.23
N SER A 231 23.70 -20.96 7.32
CA SER A 231 24.99 -20.43 6.89
C SER A 231 25.32 -19.16 7.68
N ASN A 232 26.62 -18.91 7.89
CA ASN A 232 27.09 -17.67 8.51
C ASN A 232 27.45 -16.58 7.48
N THR A 233 27.14 -16.79 6.19
CA THR A 233 27.59 -15.92 5.09
C THR A 233 26.60 -14.81 4.73
N ALA A 234 25.33 -14.93 5.12
CA ALA A 234 24.27 -13.98 4.82
C ALA A 234 23.20 -14.06 5.93
N PRO A 235 22.41 -12.99 6.16
CA PRO A 235 21.25 -13.07 7.02
C PRO A 235 20.24 -14.08 6.48
N GLN A 236 19.64 -14.86 7.38
CA GLN A 236 18.70 -15.92 7.06
C GLN A 236 17.58 -15.97 8.09
N TYR A 237 16.39 -16.44 7.71
CA TYR A 237 15.29 -16.62 8.65
C TYR A 237 14.54 -17.94 8.42
N VAL A 238 13.94 -18.48 9.49
CA VAL A 238 13.09 -19.69 9.45
C VAL A 238 11.71 -19.35 9.98
N LEU A 239 10.68 -19.79 9.27
CA LEU A 239 9.28 -19.74 9.69
C LEU A 239 8.77 -21.15 9.99
N ASP A 240 8.21 -21.34 11.19
CA ASP A 240 7.57 -22.59 11.62
C ASP A 240 6.25 -22.28 12.34
N GLY A 241 5.17 -22.18 11.56
CA GLY A 241 3.88 -21.73 12.06
C GLY A 241 3.97 -20.31 12.61
N ALA A 242 3.79 -20.16 13.92
CA ALA A 242 3.89 -18.88 14.63
C ALA A 242 5.33 -18.55 15.13
N GLN A 243 6.31 -19.43 14.89
CA GLN A 243 7.68 -19.24 15.35
C GLN A 243 8.55 -18.65 14.25
N PHE A 244 9.31 -17.61 14.61
CA PHE A 244 10.24 -16.90 13.75
C PHE A 244 11.65 -16.94 14.36
N TRP A 245 12.63 -17.42 13.61
CA TRP A 245 14.04 -17.33 13.96
C TRP A 245 14.79 -16.52 12.92
N TYR A 246 15.60 -15.57 13.38
CA TYR A 246 16.46 -14.76 12.54
C TYR A 246 17.91 -15.05 12.87
N HIS A 247 18.68 -15.38 11.84
CA HIS A 247 20.10 -15.66 11.91
C HIS A 247 20.84 -14.57 11.16
N THR A 248 21.73 -13.87 11.85
CA THR A 248 22.63 -12.89 11.25
C THR A 248 24.02 -13.06 11.85
N ARG A 249 25.04 -12.53 11.16
CA ARG A 249 26.40 -12.47 11.71
C ARG A 249 26.39 -11.68 13.01
N ASP A 250 27.21 -12.11 13.98
CA ASP A 250 27.40 -11.34 15.21
C ASP A 250 28.11 -10.03 14.83
N PRO A 251 27.45 -8.87 15.01
CA PRO A 251 28.02 -7.59 14.60
C PRO A 251 29.35 -7.27 15.31
N LYS A 252 29.70 -7.98 16.39
CA LYS A 252 30.98 -7.82 17.11
C LYS A 252 32.06 -8.82 16.70
N LYS A 253 31.70 -9.95 16.10
CA LYS A 253 32.68 -11.04 15.83
C LYS A 253 32.85 -11.36 14.34
N GLY A 254 32.02 -10.77 13.47
CA GLY A 254 31.98 -11.14 12.07
C GLY A 254 31.35 -12.50 11.94
#